data_AF-A0A485KRR3-F1
#
_entry.id   AF-A0A485KRR3-F1
#
_cell.length_a   1.000
_cell.length_b   1.000
_cell.length_c   1.000
_cell.angle_alpha   90.00
_cell.angle_beta   90.00
_cell.angle_gamma   90.00
#
_symmetry.space_group_name_H-M   'P 1'
#
loop_
_entity.id
_entity.type
_entity.pdbx_description
1 polymer ?
#
loop_
_entity_poly.entity_id
_entity_poly.type
_entity_poly.pdbx_seq_one_letter_code
_entity_poly.pdbx_strand_id
1 'polypeptide(L)'
;MQTWTGRLPASLTTLVIRQSHLATLPTILHSDVPSSLATLYIEASPIRMLHDTVATSWQSLLELVLDNVSFADGAPSLAVTNLSRLSYHSLRFNWLTRVSMTWQSLAQAQMLALNQMDLSGSQLAEGPWSWWAAQTSHETMTSALSLRTNPIAALPLTVDISSLTNRQLVLDDTAYCTETEPRPLFCLDSFCAPACLLSMVGDHLCDSACFNVACAYDKDDCTSIGLEADQI
;
A
#
# COMPACT_ATOMS: atom_id res chain seq x y z
N MET A 1 -1.45 -2.14 -21.09
CA MET A 1 -2.06 -0.85 -21.50
C MET A 1 -1.04 0.29 -21.38
N GLN A 2 -0.96 1.21 -22.34
CA GLN A 2 -0.01 2.36 -22.34
C GLN A 2 -0.71 3.73 -22.30
N THR A 3 -1.91 3.81 -22.86
CA THR A 3 -2.78 5.01 -22.84
C THR A 3 -4.22 4.56 -22.65
N TRP A 4 -5.05 5.42 -22.08
CA TRP A 4 -6.48 5.17 -21.96
C TRP A 4 -7.28 6.43 -22.29
N THR A 5 -7.98 6.39 -23.42
CA THR A 5 -8.88 7.45 -23.88
C THR A 5 -10.31 6.94 -23.81
N GLY A 6 -11.11 7.47 -22.88
CA GLY A 6 -12.48 7.01 -22.65
C GLY A 6 -13.17 7.81 -21.55
N ARG A 7 -14.36 7.36 -21.14
CA ARG A 7 -15.09 7.88 -19.97
C ARG A 7 -15.42 6.74 -19.03
N LEU A 8 -15.33 7.01 -17.73
CA LEU A 8 -15.77 6.05 -16.72
C LEU A 8 -17.29 6.15 -16.58
N PRO A 9 -18.01 5.03 -16.40
CA PRO A 9 -19.42 5.05 -16.07
C PRO A 9 -19.68 5.83 -14.78
N ALA A 10 -20.74 6.63 -14.74
CA ALA A 10 -21.09 7.45 -13.58
C ALA A 10 -21.44 6.63 -12.32
N SER A 11 -21.68 5.33 -12.46
CA SER A 11 -21.98 4.39 -11.37
C SER A 11 -20.78 3.54 -10.95
N LEU A 12 -19.59 3.77 -11.51
CA LEU A 12 -18.40 2.97 -11.21
C LEU A 12 -17.97 3.20 -9.76
N THR A 13 -17.86 2.13 -8.96
CA THR A 13 -17.47 2.20 -7.54
C THR A 13 -16.03 1.75 -7.30
N THR A 14 -15.53 0.85 -8.14
CA THR A 14 -14.19 0.27 -8.01
C THR A 14 -13.52 0.27 -9.37
N LEU A 15 -12.27 0.73 -9.43
CA LEU A 15 -11.43 0.66 -10.62
C LEU A 15 -10.11 -0.01 -10.27
N VAL A 16 -9.78 -1.07 -11.01
CA VAL A 16 -8.56 -1.85 -10.84
C VAL A 16 -7.73 -1.77 -12.12
N ILE A 17 -6.48 -1.36 -12.01
CA ILE A 17 -5.49 -1.27 -13.10
C ILE A 17 -4.24 -2.00 -12.63
N ARG A 18 -3.96 -3.17 -13.20
CA ARG A 18 -2.82 -4.01 -12.80
C ARG A 18 -1.92 -4.29 -13.99
N GLN A 19 -0.64 -4.51 -13.72
CA GLN A 19 0.35 -5.01 -14.69
C GLN A 19 0.32 -4.22 -16.02
N SER A 20 0.32 -2.89 -15.91
CA SER A 20 0.23 -2.00 -17.07
C SER A 20 1.58 -1.33 -17.38
N HIS A 21 1.68 -0.74 -18.56
CA HIS A 21 2.85 0.06 -18.97
C HIS A 21 2.57 1.57 -18.84
N LEU A 22 1.62 1.96 -17.99
CA LEU A 22 1.32 3.35 -17.72
C LEU A 22 2.50 4.01 -16.99
N ALA A 23 3.25 4.85 -17.71
CA ALA A 23 4.33 5.66 -17.13
C ALA A 23 3.80 6.95 -16.47
N THR A 24 2.60 7.37 -16.86
CA THR A 24 1.90 8.57 -16.38
C THR A 24 0.44 8.23 -16.12
N LEU A 25 -0.19 9.00 -15.23
CA LEU A 25 -1.62 8.87 -14.97
C LEU A 25 -2.44 9.25 -16.22
N PRO A 26 -3.33 8.37 -16.72
CA PRO A 26 -4.21 8.69 -17.85
C PRO A 26 -5.18 9.85 -17.54
N THR A 27 -5.58 10.59 -18.57
CA THR A 27 -6.45 11.77 -18.42
C THR A 27 -7.78 11.50 -17.74
N ILE A 28 -8.37 10.35 -18.05
CA ILE A 28 -9.62 9.87 -17.45
C ILE A 28 -9.56 9.77 -15.91
N LEU A 29 -8.36 9.60 -15.33
CA LEU A 29 -8.16 9.50 -13.89
C LEU A 29 -7.87 10.84 -13.22
N HIS A 30 -7.82 11.93 -13.96
CA HIS A 30 -7.51 13.24 -13.39
C HIS A 30 -8.44 14.37 -13.83
N SER A 31 -9.34 14.15 -14.81
CA SER A 31 -10.37 15.13 -15.22
C SER A 31 -11.82 14.67 -15.02
N ASP A 32 -12.10 13.38 -15.20
CA ASP A 32 -13.48 12.86 -15.32
C ASP A 32 -13.74 11.66 -14.39
N VAL A 33 -13.29 11.77 -13.15
CA VAL A 33 -13.45 10.72 -12.14
C VAL A 33 -14.87 10.78 -11.54
N PRO A 34 -15.67 9.70 -11.63
CA PRO A 34 -17.01 9.67 -11.06
C PRO A 34 -16.99 9.84 -9.55
N SER A 35 -17.92 10.60 -9.00
CA SER A 35 -18.08 10.77 -7.54
C SER A 35 -18.53 9.50 -6.82
N SER A 36 -18.99 8.48 -7.56
CA SER A 36 -19.28 7.14 -7.04
C SER A 36 -18.02 6.30 -6.82
N LEU A 37 -16.87 6.67 -7.41
CA LEU A 37 -15.65 5.88 -7.31
C LEU A 37 -15.12 5.95 -5.88
N ALA A 38 -15.13 4.82 -5.20
CA ALA A 38 -14.71 4.66 -3.82
C ALA A 38 -13.35 3.97 -3.69
N THR A 39 -13.04 3.02 -4.59
CA THR A 39 -11.76 2.28 -4.58
C THR A 39 -11.03 2.49 -5.89
N LEU A 40 -9.80 3.00 -5.82
CA LEU A 40 -8.86 3.02 -6.93
C LEU A 40 -7.66 2.15 -6.59
N TYR A 41 -7.48 1.09 -7.37
CA TYR A 41 -6.40 0.14 -7.23
C TYR A 41 -5.52 0.21 -8.47
N ILE A 42 -4.26 0.62 -8.30
CA ILE A 42 -3.25 0.62 -9.34
C ILE A 42 -2.05 -0.16 -8.85
N GLU A 43 -1.64 -1.18 -9.61
CA GLU A 43 -0.51 -2.01 -9.25
C GLU A 43 0.37 -2.33 -10.44
N ALA A 44 1.67 -2.53 -10.18
CA ALA A 44 2.65 -3.00 -11.16
C ALA A 44 2.58 -2.18 -12.45
N SER A 45 2.50 -0.87 -12.27
CA SER A 45 2.30 0.12 -13.32
C SER A 45 3.27 1.26 -13.08
N PRO A 46 4.24 1.55 -13.98
CA PRO A 46 5.40 2.39 -13.70
C PRO A 46 5.10 3.91 -13.64
N ILE A 47 4.03 4.29 -12.92
CA ILE A 47 3.60 5.67 -12.74
C ILE A 47 4.62 6.37 -11.83
N ARG A 48 5.44 7.23 -12.44
CA ARG A 48 6.54 7.89 -11.71
C ARG A 48 6.09 9.06 -10.84
N MET A 49 4.93 9.64 -11.15
CA MET A 49 4.40 10.83 -10.48
C MET A 49 2.87 10.89 -10.63
N LEU A 50 2.19 11.36 -9.60
CA LEU A 50 0.78 11.73 -9.67
C LEU A 50 0.64 13.19 -10.10
N HIS A 51 -0.35 13.48 -10.93
CA HIS A 51 -0.65 14.84 -11.35
C HIS A 51 -1.33 15.62 -10.22
N ASP A 52 -1.04 16.91 -10.02
CA ASP A 52 -1.57 17.69 -8.88
C ASP A 52 -3.11 17.75 -8.82
N THR A 53 -3.78 17.59 -9.96
CA THR A 53 -5.25 17.59 -10.02
C THR A 53 -5.88 16.40 -9.30
N VAL A 54 -5.12 15.35 -8.96
CA VAL A 54 -5.66 14.23 -8.14
C VAL A 54 -6.16 14.72 -6.79
N ALA A 55 -5.57 15.80 -6.25
CA ALA A 55 -5.99 16.43 -5.00
C ALA A 55 -7.44 16.95 -5.05
N THR A 56 -8.04 17.11 -6.23
CA THR A 56 -9.44 17.51 -6.39
C THR A 56 -10.28 16.45 -7.09
N SER A 57 -9.71 15.68 -8.03
CA SER A 57 -10.47 14.66 -8.77
C SER A 57 -10.74 13.38 -7.97
N TRP A 58 -9.99 13.09 -6.92
CA TRP A 58 -10.11 11.84 -6.14
C TRP A 58 -10.85 11.98 -4.81
N GLN A 59 -11.60 13.07 -4.62
CA GLN A 59 -12.24 13.40 -3.34
C GLN A 59 -13.29 12.38 -2.86
N SER A 60 -13.78 11.50 -3.74
CA SER A 60 -14.72 10.44 -3.37
C SER A 60 -14.06 9.16 -2.84
N LEU A 61 -12.74 9.00 -3.03
CA LEU A 61 -12.05 7.76 -2.67
C LEU A 61 -12.07 7.51 -1.16
N LEU A 62 -12.35 6.26 -0.82
CA LEU A 62 -12.19 5.67 0.51
C LEU A 62 -10.92 4.82 0.56
N GLU A 63 -10.56 4.19 -0.55
CA GLU A 63 -9.41 3.29 -0.66
C GLU A 63 -8.56 3.65 -1.87
N LEU A 64 -7.25 3.77 -1.65
CA LEU A 64 -6.27 4.08 -2.68
C LEU A 64 -5.09 3.13 -2.54
N VAL A 65 -4.99 2.19 -3.47
CA VAL A 65 -3.91 1.23 -3.57
C VAL A 65 -3.03 1.65 -4.73
N LEU A 66 -1.76 1.97 -4.44
CA LEU A 66 -0.74 2.36 -5.42
C LEU A 66 0.49 1.49 -5.20
N ASP A 67 0.37 0.21 -5.50
CA ASP A 67 1.36 -0.79 -5.15
C ASP A 67 2.34 -1.04 -6.31
N ASN A 68 3.64 -1.12 -6.02
CA ASN A 68 4.67 -1.33 -7.06
C ASN A 68 4.53 -0.36 -8.25
N VAL A 69 4.21 0.91 -7.98
CA VAL A 69 4.19 1.96 -9.01
C VAL A 69 5.57 2.64 -9.15
N SER A 70 6.30 2.71 -8.04
CA SER A 70 7.67 3.22 -7.87
C SER A 70 7.85 4.69 -8.26
N PHE A 71 7.32 5.58 -7.41
CA PHE A 71 7.49 7.04 -7.53
C PHE A 71 8.97 7.46 -7.62
N ALA A 72 9.25 8.43 -8.50
CA ALA A 72 10.63 8.86 -8.78
C ALA A 72 11.35 9.45 -7.55
N ASP A 73 10.61 10.11 -6.66
CA ASP A 73 11.20 10.83 -5.51
C ASP A 73 11.46 9.94 -4.30
N GLY A 74 11.09 8.65 -4.36
CA GLY A 74 11.21 7.71 -3.25
C GLY A 74 10.42 8.16 -2.01
N ALA A 75 9.30 8.86 -2.20
CA ALA A 75 8.43 9.36 -1.15
C ALA A 75 6.96 9.33 -1.61
N PRO A 76 5.99 9.24 -0.67
CA PRO A 76 4.58 9.39 -0.99
C PRO A 76 4.27 10.76 -1.61
N SER A 77 3.36 10.80 -2.58
CA SER A 77 2.93 12.07 -3.21
C SER A 77 2.24 12.98 -2.20
N LEU A 78 2.52 14.29 -2.25
CA LEU A 78 1.76 15.27 -1.45
C LEU A 78 0.33 15.48 -1.96
N ALA A 79 0.06 15.16 -3.23
CA ALA A 79 -1.26 15.42 -3.82
C ALA A 79 -2.38 14.58 -3.18
N VAL A 80 -2.04 13.45 -2.54
CA VAL A 80 -3.03 12.59 -1.86
C VAL A 80 -3.37 13.08 -0.46
N THR A 81 -2.63 14.03 0.12
CA THR A 81 -2.89 14.48 1.50
C THR A 81 -4.18 15.27 1.64
N ASN A 82 -4.75 15.77 0.53
CA ASN A 82 -6.02 16.51 0.53
C ASN A 82 -7.25 15.59 0.45
N LEU A 83 -7.07 14.26 0.44
CA LEU A 83 -8.17 13.29 0.31
C LEU A 83 -8.76 12.95 1.68
N SER A 84 -9.66 13.81 2.16
CA SER A 84 -10.20 13.75 3.52
C SER A 84 -11.01 12.49 3.85
N ARG A 85 -11.53 11.80 2.84
CA ARG A 85 -12.35 10.57 2.98
C ARG A 85 -11.55 9.28 2.89
N LEU A 86 -10.27 9.37 2.52
CA LEU A 86 -9.43 8.19 2.33
C LEU A 86 -9.18 7.53 3.69
N SER A 87 -9.68 6.31 3.87
CA SER A 87 -9.48 5.51 5.09
C SER A 87 -8.31 4.55 4.96
N TYR A 88 -8.09 4.01 3.76
CA TYR A 88 -7.00 3.07 3.47
C TYR A 88 -6.09 3.58 2.37
N HIS A 89 -4.79 3.58 2.64
CA HIS A 89 -3.77 3.87 1.65
C HIS A 89 -2.67 2.81 1.62
N SER A 90 -2.55 2.12 0.49
CA SER A 90 -1.47 1.17 0.26
C SER A 90 -0.45 1.74 -0.71
N LEU A 91 0.81 1.61 -0.32
CA LEU A 91 2.00 1.97 -1.10
C LEU A 91 3.01 0.82 -1.05
N ARG A 92 2.53 -0.43 -1.01
CA ARG A 92 3.40 -1.60 -0.91
C ARG A 92 4.35 -1.68 -2.09
N PHE A 93 5.53 -2.21 -1.84
CA PHE A 93 6.54 -2.48 -2.88
C PHE A 93 6.92 -1.26 -3.71
N ASN A 94 6.73 -0.06 -3.16
CA ASN A 94 7.31 1.15 -3.72
C ASN A 94 8.72 1.32 -3.18
N TRP A 95 9.61 1.95 -3.94
CA TRP A 95 10.99 2.21 -3.50
C TRP A 95 11.06 3.43 -2.56
N LEU A 96 10.17 3.49 -1.55
CA LEU A 96 10.10 4.61 -0.62
C LEU A 96 11.30 4.57 0.32
N THR A 97 12.03 5.68 0.40
CA THR A 97 13.15 5.87 1.34
C THR A 97 12.76 6.70 2.55
N ARG A 98 11.65 7.44 2.47
CA ARG A 98 11.14 8.29 3.55
C ARG A 98 9.65 8.58 3.41
N VAL A 99 9.00 8.80 4.54
CA VAL A 99 7.74 9.56 4.62
C VAL A 99 8.05 10.91 5.26
N SER A 100 8.07 11.97 4.45
CA SER A 100 8.55 13.29 4.91
C SER A 100 7.69 13.86 6.03
N MET A 101 8.27 14.70 6.89
CA MET A 101 7.51 15.37 7.95
C MET A 101 6.40 16.24 7.38
N THR A 102 6.62 16.85 6.21
CA THR A 102 5.59 17.60 5.47
C THR A 102 4.40 16.72 5.11
N TRP A 103 4.65 15.50 4.61
CA TRP A 103 3.58 14.56 4.31
C TRP A 103 2.84 14.17 5.58
N GLN A 104 3.56 13.81 6.65
CA GLN A 104 2.97 13.41 7.93
C GLN A 104 2.08 14.52 8.54
N SER A 105 2.55 15.77 8.53
CA SER A 105 1.80 16.90 9.08
C SER A 105 0.55 17.23 8.26
N LEU A 106 0.65 17.14 6.93
CA LEU A 106 -0.51 17.34 6.04
C LEU A 106 -1.52 16.20 6.19
N ALA A 107 -1.07 14.95 6.21
CA ALA A 107 -1.93 13.79 6.42
C ALA A 107 -2.70 13.90 7.74
N GLN A 108 -2.02 14.27 8.83
CA GLN A 108 -2.66 14.51 10.13
C GLN A 108 -3.72 15.62 10.07
N ALA A 109 -3.44 16.72 9.36
CA ALA A 109 -4.33 17.88 9.32
C ALA A 109 -5.53 17.71 8.36
N GLN A 110 -5.38 16.91 7.30
CA GLN A 110 -6.30 16.90 6.16
C GLN A 110 -6.93 15.54 5.88
N MET A 111 -6.25 14.43 6.14
CA MET A 111 -6.73 13.06 5.87
C MET A 111 -7.49 12.50 7.08
N LEU A 112 -8.59 13.15 7.44
CA LEU A 112 -9.31 12.90 8.69
C LEU A 112 -9.86 11.46 8.84
N ALA A 113 -10.09 10.76 7.73
CA ALA A 113 -10.55 9.38 7.74
C ALA A 113 -9.43 8.33 7.75
N LEU A 114 -8.17 8.72 7.49
CA LEU A 114 -7.07 7.78 7.25
C LEU A 114 -6.72 7.04 8.53
N ASN A 115 -7.05 5.76 8.59
CA ASN A 115 -6.83 4.91 9.75
C ASN A 115 -6.03 3.64 9.43
N GLN A 116 -5.75 3.41 8.15
CA GLN A 116 -4.93 2.29 7.72
C GLN A 116 -3.94 2.70 6.62
N MET A 117 -2.67 2.37 6.85
CA MET A 117 -1.61 2.49 5.85
C MET A 117 -0.80 1.22 5.73
N ASP A 118 -0.53 0.82 4.49
CA ASP A 118 0.41 -0.26 4.18
C ASP A 118 1.61 0.28 3.39
N LEU A 119 2.78 0.27 4.02
CA LEU A 119 4.05 0.74 3.47
C LEU A 119 5.05 -0.42 3.37
N SER A 120 4.56 -1.67 3.30
CA SER A 120 5.39 -2.86 3.28
C SER A 120 6.31 -2.93 2.06
N GLY A 121 7.47 -3.57 2.20
CA GLY A 121 8.38 -3.86 1.08
C GLY A 121 8.99 -2.63 0.42
N SER A 122 9.29 -1.59 1.21
CA SER A 122 9.97 -0.38 0.74
C SER A 122 11.44 -0.34 1.23
N GLN A 123 12.04 0.84 1.29
CA GLN A 123 13.41 1.09 1.78
C GLN A 123 13.39 2.08 2.96
N LEU A 124 12.33 2.02 3.79
CA LEU A 124 12.16 2.91 4.93
C LEU A 124 13.06 2.45 6.08
N ALA A 125 14.05 3.27 6.45
CA ALA A 125 14.81 3.06 7.68
C ALA A 125 14.05 3.57 8.92
N GLU A 126 13.04 4.41 8.72
CA GLU A 126 12.20 5.03 9.75
C GLU A 126 10.73 5.01 9.30
N GLY A 127 9.81 4.77 10.23
CA GLY A 127 8.37 4.82 9.99
C GLY A 127 7.80 6.24 10.09
N PRO A 128 6.52 6.44 9.73
CA PRO A 128 5.81 7.72 9.85
C PRO A 128 5.37 8.01 11.29
N TRP A 129 6.32 8.08 12.22
CA TRP A 129 6.06 8.07 13.66
C TRP A 129 5.24 9.26 14.16
N SER A 130 5.38 10.44 13.55
CA SER A 130 4.57 11.61 13.95
C SER A 130 3.10 11.41 13.58
N TRP A 131 2.82 10.84 12.41
CA TRP A 131 1.46 10.50 12.03
C TRP A 131 0.91 9.37 12.90
N TRP A 132 1.71 8.32 13.15
CA TRP A 132 1.32 7.19 13.98
C TRP A 132 0.93 7.62 15.40
N ALA A 133 1.76 8.46 16.04
CA ALA A 133 1.52 8.95 17.39
C ALA A 133 0.31 9.90 17.50
N ALA A 134 -0.07 10.55 16.41
CA ALA A 134 -1.21 11.46 16.38
C ALA A 134 -2.55 10.74 16.25
N GLN A 135 -2.54 9.45 15.89
CA GLN A 135 -3.74 8.76 15.49
C GLN A 135 -4.38 8.00 16.65
N THR A 136 -5.67 8.26 16.87
CA THR A 136 -6.43 7.74 18.02
C THR A 136 -7.31 6.53 17.66
N SER A 137 -7.52 6.29 16.36
CA SER A 137 -8.40 5.22 15.85
C SER A 137 -7.73 3.85 15.79
N HIS A 138 -6.41 3.77 16.02
CA HIS A 138 -5.64 2.53 15.89
C HIS A 138 -5.97 1.48 16.96
N GLU A 139 -6.58 1.88 18.08
CA GLU A 139 -6.86 0.97 19.20
C GLU A 139 -7.80 -0.19 18.82
N THR A 140 -8.67 0.00 17.82
CA THR A 140 -9.67 -1.00 17.41
C THR A 140 -9.34 -1.71 16.10
N MET A 141 -8.22 -1.35 15.45
CA MET A 141 -7.93 -1.77 14.07
C MET A 141 -6.66 -2.61 13.99
N THR A 142 -6.78 -3.81 13.41
CA THR A 142 -5.61 -4.65 13.13
C THR A 142 -4.92 -4.16 11.86
N SER A 143 -3.59 -4.22 11.86
CA SER A 143 -2.70 -3.73 10.80
C SER A 143 -3.01 -2.29 10.36
N ALA A 144 -3.24 -1.40 11.32
CA ALA A 144 -3.46 0.03 11.07
C ALA A 144 -2.23 0.70 10.44
N LEU A 145 -1.03 0.27 10.82
CA LEU A 145 0.20 0.62 10.11
C LEU A 145 1.02 -0.62 9.86
N SER A 146 1.23 -0.93 8.59
CA SER A 146 2.14 -1.98 8.17
C SER A 146 3.43 -1.39 7.61
N LEU A 147 4.56 -1.83 8.18
CA LEU A 147 5.91 -1.46 7.77
C LEU A 147 6.75 -2.71 7.46
N ARG A 148 6.10 -3.83 7.11
CA ARG A 148 6.78 -5.10 6.91
C ARG A 148 7.90 -4.98 5.90
N THR A 149 8.94 -5.79 6.06
CA THR A 149 9.97 -5.92 5.03
C THR A 149 10.64 -4.58 4.67
N ASN A 150 10.87 -3.73 5.68
CA ASN A 150 11.62 -2.48 5.57
C ASN A 150 12.89 -2.55 6.43
N PRO A 151 13.95 -1.78 6.10
CA PRO A 151 15.20 -1.76 6.87
C PRO A 151 15.10 -0.96 8.20
N ILE A 152 13.95 -0.99 8.89
CA ILE A 152 13.75 -0.35 10.20
C ILE A 152 14.44 -1.21 11.25
N ALA A 153 15.51 -0.69 11.85
CA ALA A 153 16.31 -1.41 12.86
C ALA A 153 15.90 -1.11 14.31
N ALA A 154 15.25 0.04 14.55
CA ALA A 154 14.87 0.48 15.89
C ALA A 154 13.54 1.22 15.88
N LEU A 155 12.89 1.26 17.04
CA LEU A 155 11.64 1.99 17.26
C LEU A 155 11.86 3.18 18.18
N PRO A 156 11.18 4.31 17.95
CA PRO A 156 11.22 5.41 18.90
C PRO A 156 10.52 5.02 20.21
N LEU A 157 10.94 5.63 21.32
CA LEU A 157 10.38 5.38 22.65
C LEU A 157 8.87 5.70 22.77
N THR A 158 8.31 6.43 21.80
CA THR A 158 6.89 6.78 21.72
C THR A 158 6.02 5.65 21.17
N VAL A 159 6.60 4.60 20.58
CA VAL A 159 5.85 3.44 20.12
C VAL A 159 5.56 2.53 21.31
N ASP A 160 4.26 2.36 21.60
CA ASP A 160 3.81 1.42 22.62
C ASP A 160 3.95 -0.03 22.12
N ILE A 161 4.59 -0.88 22.92
CA ILE A 161 4.75 -2.31 22.66
C ILE A 161 3.38 -2.99 22.51
N SER A 162 2.34 -2.52 23.21
CA SER A 162 1.00 -3.08 23.10
C SER A 162 0.45 -3.04 21.67
N SER A 163 0.81 -2.00 20.91
CA SER A 163 0.42 -1.86 19.50
C SER A 163 1.05 -2.93 18.60
N LEU A 164 2.23 -3.43 18.96
CA LEU A 164 2.93 -4.51 18.25
C LEU A 164 2.28 -5.86 18.54
N THR A 165 2.01 -6.14 19.82
CA THR A 165 1.38 -7.39 20.27
C THR A 165 -0.07 -7.50 19.80
N ASN A 166 -0.80 -6.39 19.77
CA ASN A 166 -2.17 -6.32 19.24
C ASN A 166 -2.21 -6.24 17.71
N ARG A 167 -1.05 -6.28 17.04
CA ARG A 167 -0.92 -6.23 15.58
C ARG A 167 -1.50 -4.97 14.95
N GLN A 168 -1.60 -3.86 15.68
CA GLN A 168 -2.00 -2.57 15.13
C GLN A 168 -0.85 -1.96 14.33
N LEU A 169 0.37 -2.04 14.88
CA LEU A 169 1.62 -1.74 14.19
C LEU A 169 2.31 -3.05 13.84
N VAL A 170 2.63 -3.25 12.57
CA VAL A 170 3.24 -4.49 12.09
C VAL A 170 4.61 -4.24 11.47
N LEU A 171 5.62 -4.97 11.99
CA LEU A 171 7.04 -4.85 11.67
C LEU A 171 7.64 -6.16 11.15
N ASP A 172 6.81 -7.12 10.76
CA ASP A 172 7.26 -8.43 10.31
C ASP A 172 8.37 -8.31 9.26
N ASP A 173 9.42 -9.12 9.39
CA ASP A 173 10.60 -9.13 8.52
C ASP A 173 11.33 -7.78 8.34
N THR A 174 11.19 -6.86 9.28
CA THR A 174 12.09 -5.69 9.39
C THR A 174 13.39 -6.05 10.10
N ALA A 175 14.44 -5.24 9.94
CA ALA A 175 15.71 -5.41 10.67
C ALA A 175 15.49 -5.48 12.20
N TYR A 176 14.55 -4.70 12.74
CA TYR A 176 14.13 -4.77 14.14
C TYR A 176 13.65 -6.18 14.52
N CYS A 177 12.87 -6.82 13.66
CA CYS A 177 12.35 -8.16 13.90
C CYS A 177 13.36 -9.28 13.65
N THR A 178 14.30 -9.10 12.72
CA THR A 178 15.26 -10.14 12.34
C THR A 178 16.59 -10.08 13.10
N GLU A 179 16.97 -8.92 13.62
CA GLU A 179 18.27 -8.70 14.30
C GLU A 179 18.15 -8.63 15.83
N THR A 180 16.94 -8.47 16.38
CA THR A 180 16.72 -8.47 17.84
C THR A 180 16.75 -9.90 18.38
N GLU A 181 17.61 -10.16 19.37
CA GLU A 181 17.73 -11.46 20.02
C GLU A 181 17.37 -11.40 21.54
N PRO A 182 16.44 -12.26 22.02
CA PRO A 182 15.65 -13.22 21.25
C PRO A 182 14.61 -12.54 20.35
N ARG A 183 14.33 -13.14 19.19
CA ARG A 183 13.29 -12.66 18.26
C ARG A 183 11.97 -12.39 19.00
N PRO A 184 11.41 -11.17 18.95
CA PRO A 184 10.15 -10.86 19.61
C PRO A 184 8.99 -11.73 19.10
N LEU A 185 8.13 -12.23 19.98
CA LEU A 185 7.04 -13.16 19.61
C LEU A 185 6.01 -12.56 18.63
N PHE A 186 5.88 -11.24 18.59
CA PHE A 186 5.02 -10.54 17.63
C PHE A 186 5.68 -10.35 16.27
N CYS A 187 6.94 -10.73 16.07
CA CYS A 187 7.60 -10.68 14.78
C CYS A 187 7.32 -11.98 14.03
N LEU A 188 6.41 -11.93 13.05
CA LEU A 188 6.01 -13.09 12.25
C LEU A 188 6.75 -13.11 10.91
N ASP A 189 6.73 -14.25 10.23
CA ASP A 189 7.15 -14.32 8.83
C ASP A 189 5.98 -13.81 7.98
N SER A 190 6.25 -12.91 7.04
CA SER A 190 5.21 -12.25 6.24
C SER A 190 5.24 -12.60 4.77
N PHE A 191 6.21 -13.36 4.29
CA PHE A 191 6.34 -13.79 2.89
C PHE A 191 6.56 -15.29 2.75
N CYS A 192 6.11 -15.84 1.62
CA CYS A 192 6.50 -17.18 1.17
C CYS A 192 7.50 -17.13 -0.01
N ALA A 193 7.60 -15.99 -0.70
CA ALA A 193 8.56 -15.74 -1.78
C ALA A 193 8.86 -14.24 -1.88
N PRO A 194 9.96 -13.82 -2.57
CA PRO A 194 10.25 -12.42 -2.79
C PRO A 194 9.06 -11.67 -3.40
N ALA A 195 8.69 -10.53 -2.81
CA ALA A 195 7.53 -9.71 -3.22
C ALA A 195 6.16 -10.42 -3.18
N CYS A 196 6.04 -11.56 -2.50
CA CYS A 196 4.77 -12.21 -2.22
C CYS A 196 4.51 -12.26 -0.71
N LEU A 197 3.67 -11.32 -0.24
CA LEU A 197 3.19 -11.34 1.14
C LEU A 197 2.20 -12.50 1.33
N LEU A 198 2.18 -13.12 2.50
CA LEU A 198 1.22 -14.18 2.82
C LEU A 198 -0.24 -13.71 2.73
N SER A 199 -0.49 -12.40 2.85
CA SER A 199 -1.81 -11.80 2.67
C SER A 199 -2.26 -11.69 1.21
N MET A 200 -1.33 -11.85 0.26
CA MET A 200 -1.62 -11.88 -1.19
C MET A 200 -2.02 -13.30 -1.62
N VAL A 201 -1.51 -14.33 -0.96
CA VAL A 201 -1.75 -15.72 -1.34
C VAL A 201 -3.21 -16.14 -1.11
N GLY A 202 -3.97 -16.29 -2.21
CA GLY A 202 -5.38 -16.66 -2.16
C GLY A 202 -6.31 -15.47 -1.91
N ASP A 203 -5.92 -14.26 -2.31
CA ASP A 203 -6.72 -13.03 -2.17
C ASP A 203 -7.70 -12.79 -3.34
N HIS A 204 -7.81 -13.76 -4.25
CA HIS A 204 -8.62 -13.73 -5.48
C HIS A 204 -8.07 -12.82 -6.58
N LEU A 205 -6.83 -12.35 -6.44
CA LEU A 205 -6.10 -11.66 -7.48
C LEU A 205 -4.94 -12.54 -7.92
N CYS A 206 -4.76 -12.70 -9.23
CA CYS A 206 -3.56 -13.37 -9.71
C CYS A 206 -2.32 -12.50 -9.48
N ASP A 207 -1.49 -12.91 -8.52
CA ASP A 207 -0.25 -12.28 -8.12
C ASP A 207 0.94 -13.07 -8.65
N SER A 208 1.54 -12.55 -9.72
CA SER A 208 2.67 -13.21 -10.40
C SER A 208 3.86 -13.53 -9.48
N ALA A 209 4.09 -12.73 -8.43
CA ALA A 209 5.13 -13.00 -7.44
C ALA A 209 4.76 -14.18 -6.51
N CYS A 210 3.47 -14.42 -6.28
CA CYS A 210 2.92 -15.50 -5.48
C CYS A 210 2.70 -16.80 -6.27
N PHE A 211 2.70 -16.73 -7.60
CA PHE A 211 2.54 -17.89 -8.47
C PHE A 211 3.82 -18.74 -8.56
N ASN A 212 4.17 -19.39 -7.45
CA ASN A 212 5.31 -20.31 -7.34
C ASN A 212 5.05 -21.40 -6.29
N VAL A 213 5.84 -22.46 -6.31
CA VAL A 213 5.67 -23.63 -5.42
C VAL A 213 5.74 -23.29 -3.93
N ALA A 214 6.59 -22.34 -3.52
CA ALA A 214 6.73 -21.96 -2.10
C ALA A 214 5.47 -21.26 -1.56
N CYS A 215 4.71 -20.63 -2.45
CA CYS A 215 3.45 -19.93 -2.17
C CYS A 215 2.22 -20.72 -2.62
N ALA A 216 2.38 -22.02 -2.88
CA ALA A 216 1.30 -22.90 -3.35
C ALA A 216 0.57 -22.35 -4.59
N TYR A 217 1.33 -21.78 -5.55
CA TYR A 217 0.83 -21.26 -6.82
C TYR A 217 -0.31 -20.25 -6.64
N ASP A 218 -0.12 -19.33 -5.68
CA ASP A 218 -1.09 -18.29 -5.37
C ASP A 218 -2.50 -18.82 -5.03
N LYS A 219 -2.55 -20.04 -4.46
CA LYS A 219 -3.80 -20.79 -4.19
C LYS A 219 -4.79 -20.77 -5.36
N ASP A 220 -4.26 -20.94 -6.57
CA ASP A 220 -5.00 -21.08 -7.81
C ASP A 220 -5.73 -19.81 -8.29
N ASP A 221 -5.45 -18.63 -7.72
CA ASP A 221 -6.07 -17.36 -8.15
C ASP A 221 -5.73 -16.99 -9.62
N CYS A 222 -4.61 -17.52 -10.14
CA CYS A 222 -4.17 -17.33 -11.51
C CYS A 222 -4.83 -18.25 -12.56
N THR A 223 -5.65 -19.22 -12.14
CA THR A 223 -6.31 -20.16 -13.06
C THR A 223 -7.23 -19.44 -14.05
N SER A 224 -7.90 -18.36 -13.60
CA SER A 224 -8.83 -17.58 -14.43
C SER A 224 -8.18 -16.91 -15.65
N ILE A 225 -6.87 -16.72 -15.61
CA ILE A 225 -6.08 -16.16 -16.72
C ILE A 225 -5.23 -17.23 -17.45
N GLY A 226 -5.46 -18.51 -17.15
CA GLY A 226 -4.82 -19.65 -17.82
C GLY A 226 -3.45 -20.03 -17.30
N LEU A 227 -3.09 -19.65 -16.06
CA LEU A 227 -1.88 -20.11 -15.40
C LEU A 227 -2.24 -21.20 -14.38
N GLU A 228 -1.72 -22.40 -14.59
CA GLU A 228 -1.96 -23.58 -13.74
C GLU A 228 -0.63 -24.19 -13.27
N ALA A 229 -0.66 -24.86 -12.12
CA ALA A 229 0.54 -25.43 -11.49
C ALA A 229 1.24 -26.52 -12.31
N ASP A 230 0.55 -27.12 -13.28
CA ASP A 230 1.08 -28.16 -14.17
C ASP A 230 1.81 -27.60 -15.41
N GLN A 231 1.80 -26.27 -15.59
CA GLN A 231 2.46 -25.59 -16.72
C GLN A 231 3.87 -25.06 -16.41
N ILE A 232 4.41 -25.35 -15.22
CA ILE A 232 5.74 -24.89 -14.76
C ILE A 232 6.67 -26.06 -14.47
#